data_AF-A0A1F7Z5K1-F1
#
_entry.id   AF-A0A1F7Z5K1-F1
#
_cell.length_a   1.000
_cell.length_b   1.000
_cell.length_c   1.000
_cell.angle_alpha   90.00
_cell.angle_beta   90.00
_cell.angle_gamma   90.00
#
_symmetry.space_group_name_H-M   'P 1'
#
loop_
_entity.id
_entity.type
_entity.pdbx_description
1 polymer ?
#
loop_
_entity_poly.entity_id
_entity_poly.type
_entity_poly.pdbx_seq_one_letter_code
_entity_poly.pdbx_strand_id
1 'polypeptide(L)'
;MSRFIRSVLLSSAFISMIFFTLAKHAFSQTITEAIKEDNVQNSLSFDEAFQEYLSRIDEYDVAHQDYVLKRAQYLRFKTLKSREEAHSATLVMLQKRDDVIIYYIKALEKRLDEAIGVTNGRRESLNFRTNAEIDWLENHKEVLTSAGSLDDLIEDSDEAKERFSSLQPLVYEVLATISLGRIIDFQERVNDLYNQIKTKVEDIKKEERDEYKLSESKLQTIDRWLFESGNRIIRGEEKQDNAAVKIENLSAISATAFSEYYNSLSLMGETQLFYKEASSFMKEVIREIKIKDQ
;
A
#
# COMPACT_ATOMS: atom_id res chain seq x y z
N MET A 1 29.50 13.20 -3.49
CA MET A 1 28.08 13.59 -3.38
C MET A 1 27.23 13.40 -4.66
N SER A 2 27.79 13.20 -5.86
CA SER A 2 26.96 13.05 -7.08
C SER A 2 26.36 11.64 -7.32
N ARG A 3 26.70 10.65 -6.50
CA ARG A 3 26.09 9.30 -6.52
C ARG A 3 24.83 9.18 -5.64
N PHE A 4 24.67 10.04 -4.64
CA PHE A 4 23.53 10.02 -3.70
C PHE A 4 22.29 10.74 -4.28
N ILE A 5 22.50 11.82 -5.06
CA ILE A 5 21.41 12.50 -5.78
C ILE A 5 20.80 11.58 -6.85
N ARG A 6 21.58 10.66 -7.42
CA ARG A 6 21.03 9.60 -8.29
C ARG A 6 20.26 8.55 -7.50
N SER A 7 20.65 8.14 -6.29
CA SER A 7 19.87 7.12 -5.56
C SER A 7 18.56 7.65 -4.98
N VAL A 8 18.53 8.90 -4.51
CA VAL A 8 17.31 9.53 -3.99
C VAL A 8 16.33 9.92 -5.11
N LEU A 9 16.84 10.39 -6.26
CA LEU A 9 16.00 10.62 -7.44
C LEU A 9 15.61 9.33 -8.19
N LEU A 10 16.41 8.26 -8.13
CA LEU A 10 15.98 6.96 -8.68
C LEU A 10 14.96 6.27 -7.77
N SER A 11 15.00 6.46 -6.45
CA SER A 11 13.96 5.92 -5.56
C SER A 11 12.65 6.72 -5.61
N SER A 12 12.68 8.02 -5.91
CA SER A 12 11.47 8.80 -6.17
C SER A 12 10.93 8.58 -7.60
N ALA A 13 11.80 8.34 -8.58
CA ALA A 13 11.38 8.02 -9.96
C ALA A 13 10.85 6.59 -10.15
N PHE A 14 11.21 5.62 -9.29
CA PHE A 14 10.73 4.24 -9.43
C PHE A 14 9.39 3.95 -8.75
N ILE A 15 9.02 4.74 -7.72
CA ILE A 15 7.68 4.62 -7.09
C ILE A 15 6.61 5.25 -8.00
N SER A 16 6.99 6.17 -8.89
CA SER A 16 6.06 6.85 -9.80
C SER A 16 5.79 6.10 -11.13
N MET A 17 6.62 5.13 -11.54
CA MET A 17 6.56 4.60 -12.93
C MET A 17 5.98 3.18 -13.11
N ILE A 18 5.50 2.49 -12.08
CA ILE A 18 4.93 1.12 -12.23
C ILE A 18 3.42 1.02 -11.95
N PHE A 19 2.77 2.03 -11.38
CA PHE A 19 1.30 2.01 -11.18
C PHE A 19 0.48 2.84 -12.19
N PHE A 20 1.13 3.51 -13.14
CA PHE A 20 0.49 4.60 -13.90
C PHE A 20 -0.32 4.23 -15.15
N THR A 21 -0.57 2.95 -15.49
CA THR A 21 -1.24 2.62 -16.77
C THR A 21 -2.44 1.68 -16.74
N LEU A 22 -2.92 1.18 -15.59
CA LEU A 22 -4.05 0.22 -15.59
C LEU A 22 -5.29 0.61 -14.76
N ALA A 23 -5.23 1.62 -13.89
CA ALA A 23 -6.36 1.95 -13.01
C ALA A 23 -7.33 3.03 -13.55
N LYS A 24 -6.95 3.76 -14.61
CA LYS A 24 -7.70 4.95 -15.08
C LYS A 24 -9.01 4.66 -15.85
N HIS A 25 -9.48 3.42 -15.96
CA HIS A 25 -10.67 3.13 -16.80
C HIS A 25 -11.79 2.31 -16.16
N ALA A 26 -11.74 1.97 -14.86
CA ALA A 26 -12.72 1.02 -14.31
C ALA A 26 -13.61 1.52 -13.14
N PHE A 27 -13.38 2.69 -12.54
CA PHE A 27 -14.05 3.02 -11.26
C PHE A 27 -14.70 4.41 -11.13
N SER A 28 -14.89 5.14 -12.22
CA SER A 28 -15.34 6.55 -12.14
C SER A 28 -16.87 6.76 -12.15
N GLN A 29 -17.74 5.74 -12.17
CA GLN A 29 -19.18 6.00 -12.45
C GLN A 29 -20.25 5.23 -11.65
N THR A 30 -19.96 4.60 -10.51
CA THR A 30 -21.05 3.84 -9.83
C THR A 30 -21.23 4.05 -8.32
N ILE A 31 -20.57 5.03 -7.70
CA ILE A 31 -20.75 5.30 -6.27
C ILE A 31 -20.96 6.80 -6.06
N THR A 32 -22.15 7.31 -6.39
CA THR A 32 -22.49 8.71 -6.06
C THR A 32 -23.85 8.86 -5.37
N GLU A 33 -24.65 7.79 -5.20
CA GLU A 33 -26.03 7.97 -4.69
C GLU A 33 -26.43 7.16 -3.45
N ALA A 34 -25.51 6.44 -2.80
CA ALA A 34 -25.85 5.77 -1.55
C ALA A 34 -24.72 5.96 -0.53
N ILE A 35 -24.85 7.01 0.30
CA ILE A 35 -24.43 7.15 1.71
C ILE A 35 -24.57 8.66 2.00
N LYS A 36 -25.77 9.07 2.37
CA LYS A 36 -26.02 10.31 3.11
C LYS A 36 -26.87 9.92 4.30
N GLU A 37 -26.19 9.74 5.43
CA GLU A 37 -26.67 9.76 6.83
C GLU A 37 -25.90 8.71 7.64
N ASP A 38 -24.75 9.10 8.17
CA ASP A 38 -24.51 9.06 9.62
C ASP A 38 -23.32 9.97 9.95
N ASN A 39 -23.24 10.45 11.20
CA ASN A 39 -22.30 11.46 11.71
C ASN A 39 -20.85 11.38 11.16
N VAL A 40 -20.52 12.15 10.12
CA VAL A 40 -19.15 12.28 9.62
C VAL A 40 -18.48 13.46 10.33
N GLN A 41 -17.72 13.14 11.38
CA GLN A 41 -16.53 13.92 11.73
C GLN A 41 -15.79 14.17 10.41
N ASN A 42 -15.62 15.43 10.01
CA ASN A 42 -15.13 15.88 8.71
C ASN A 42 -13.70 15.36 8.45
N SER A 43 -13.56 14.06 8.16
CA SER A 43 -12.29 13.39 7.97
C SER A 43 -11.97 13.44 6.49
N LEU A 44 -10.87 14.12 6.15
CA LEU A 44 -10.33 14.14 4.79
C LEU A 44 -10.24 12.71 4.24
N SER A 45 -10.73 12.52 3.02
CA SER A 45 -10.57 11.29 2.23
C SER A 45 -9.11 11.04 1.88
N PHE A 46 -8.77 9.81 1.47
CA PHE A 46 -7.43 9.51 0.95
C PHE A 46 -7.04 10.46 -0.19
N ASP A 47 -7.94 10.72 -1.14
CA ASP A 47 -7.63 11.54 -2.31
C ASP A 47 -7.25 12.96 -1.91
N GLU A 48 -7.97 13.55 -0.94
CA GLU A 48 -7.65 14.87 -0.39
C GLU A 48 -6.32 14.86 0.36
N ALA A 49 -6.09 13.89 1.25
CA ALA A 49 -4.82 13.76 1.98
C ALA A 49 -3.62 13.55 1.04
N PHE A 50 -3.83 12.84 -0.07
CA PHE A 50 -2.80 12.66 -1.09
C PHE A 50 -2.52 13.94 -1.88
N GLN A 51 -3.54 14.74 -2.19
CA GLN A 51 -3.31 16.07 -2.80
C GLN A 51 -2.55 17.00 -1.86
N GLU A 52 -2.84 16.99 -0.56
CA GLU A 52 -2.08 17.76 0.42
C GLU A 52 -0.61 17.33 0.46
N TYR A 53 -0.34 16.02 0.45
CA TYR A 53 1.01 15.49 0.34
C TYR A 53 1.75 16.00 -0.91
N LEU A 54 1.11 15.96 -2.08
CA LEU A 54 1.71 16.49 -3.32
C LEU A 54 2.01 17.99 -3.20
N SER A 55 1.11 18.77 -2.62
CA SER A 55 1.35 20.19 -2.36
C SER A 55 2.57 20.42 -1.43
N ARG A 56 2.80 19.55 -0.44
CA ARG A 56 3.99 19.64 0.42
C ARG A 56 5.28 19.33 -0.33
N ILE A 57 5.25 18.43 -1.31
CA ILE A 57 6.41 18.20 -2.20
C ILE A 57 6.75 19.47 -2.97
N ASP A 58 5.75 20.13 -3.55
CA ASP A 58 5.96 21.36 -4.31
C ASP A 58 6.56 22.48 -3.43
N GLU A 59 6.05 22.63 -2.20
CA GLU A 59 6.61 23.57 -1.22
C GLU A 59 8.06 23.24 -0.84
N TYR A 60 8.37 21.95 -0.66
CA TYR A 60 9.72 21.49 -0.38
C TYR A 60 10.67 21.76 -1.54
N ASP A 61 10.25 21.52 -2.79
CA ASP A 61 11.08 21.74 -3.96
C ASP A 61 11.49 23.21 -4.08
N VAL A 62 10.58 24.14 -3.80
CA VAL A 62 10.88 25.58 -3.74
C VAL A 62 11.89 25.89 -2.63
N ALA A 63 11.66 25.38 -1.41
CA ALA A 63 12.56 25.60 -0.27
C ALA A 63 13.96 25.00 -0.51
N HIS A 64 14.03 23.82 -1.12
CA HIS A 64 15.27 23.14 -1.45
C HIS A 64 16.07 23.90 -2.51
N GLN A 65 15.43 24.46 -3.54
CA GLN A 65 16.09 25.30 -4.54
C GLN A 65 16.71 26.56 -3.91
N ASP A 66 15.99 27.22 -3.01
CA ASP A 66 16.52 28.39 -2.29
C ASP A 66 17.70 28.01 -1.39
N TYR A 67 17.58 26.92 -0.60
CA TYR A 67 18.69 26.37 0.17
C TYR A 67 19.94 26.12 -0.67
N VAL A 68 19.81 25.45 -1.83
CA VAL A 68 20.94 25.17 -2.72
C VAL A 68 21.62 26.47 -3.17
N LEU A 69 20.84 27.47 -3.52
CA LEU A 69 21.35 28.79 -3.91
C LEU A 69 22.08 29.48 -2.76
N LYS A 70 21.44 29.58 -1.58
CA LYS A 70 22.01 30.27 -0.42
C LYS A 70 23.25 29.58 0.14
N ARG A 71 23.26 28.25 0.16
CA ARG A 71 24.44 27.46 0.50
C ARG A 71 25.61 27.73 -0.46
N ALA A 72 25.35 27.78 -1.76
CA ALA A 72 26.39 28.09 -2.75
C ALA A 72 26.96 29.51 -2.56
N GLN A 73 26.10 30.49 -2.25
CA GLN A 73 26.52 31.86 -1.94
C GLN A 73 27.37 31.92 -0.67
N TYR A 74 26.98 31.23 0.40
CA TYR A 74 27.78 31.14 1.63
C TYR A 74 29.16 30.55 1.38
N LEU A 75 29.23 29.42 0.66
CA LEU A 75 30.51 28.76 0.34
C LEU A 75 31.45 29.66 -0.47
N ARG A 76 30.90 30.55 -1.32
CA ARG A 76 31.66 31.50 -2.13
C ARG A 76 32.11 32.73 -1.35
N PHE A 77 31.20 33.39 -0.64
CA PHE A 77 31.43 34.72 -0.08
C PHE A 77 31.87 34.71 1.39
N LYS A 78 31.42 33.72 2.18
CA LYS A 78 31.78 33.54 3.59
C LYS A 78 31.59 34.78 4.47
N THR A 79 30.65 35.65 4.10
CA THR A 79 30.26 36.83 4.89
C THR A 79 29.22 36.47 5.95
N LEU A 80 29.09 37.29 6.99
CA LEU A 80 28.05 37.12 8.03
C LEU A 80 26.65 37.04 7.40
N LYS A 81 26.31 37.99 6.52
CA LYS A 81 25.03 38.00 5.79
C LYS A 81 24.81 36.70 5.01
N SER A 82 25.79 36.24 4.24
CA SER A 82 25.65 34.99 3.48
C SER A 82 25.51 33.75 4.38
N ARG A 83 26.05 33.79 5.60
CA ARG A 83 25.88 32.73 6.59
C ARG A 83 24.45 32.73 7.16
N GLU A 84 23.94 33.90 7.54
CA GLU A 84 22.56 34.07 8.03
C GLU A 84 21.53 33.64 6.99
N GLU A 85 21.72 34.04 5.73
CA GLU A 85 20.85 33.61 4.63
C GLU A 85 20.90 32.10 4.38
N ALA A 86 22.08 31.48 4.47
CA ALA A 86 22.22 30.03 4.34
C ALA A 86 21.58 29.29 5.52
N HIS A 87 21.72 29.82 6.75
CA HIS A 87 21.07 29.26 7.94
C HIS A 87 19.54 29.29 7.80
N SER A 88 18.97 30.45 7.50
CA SER A 88 17.52 30.62 7.34
C SER A 88 16.96 29.72 6.24
N ALA A 89 17.62 29.63 5.09
CA ALA A 89 17.16 28.76 4.00
C ALA A 89 17.31 27.25 4.34
N THR A 90 18.34 26.87 5.09
CA THR A 90 18.51 25.49 5.57
C THR A 90 17.41 25.11 6.54
N LEU A 91 17.11 25.97 7.51
CA LEU A 91 16.02 25.77 8.48
C LEU A 91 14.67 25.53 7.77
N VAL A 92 14.29 26.42 6.84
CA VAL A 92 13.03 26.29 6.10
C VAL A 92 12.98 25.00 5.28
N MET A 93 14.08 24.64 4.61
CA MET A 93 14.16 23.41 3.83
C MET A 93 14.00 22.16 4.70
N LEU A 94 14.62 22.11 5.88
CA LEU A 94 14.50 20.99 6.81
C LEU A 94 13.07 20.87 7.37
N GLN A 95 12.45 21.98 7.76
CA GLN A 95 11.04 21.97 8.20
C GLN A 95 10.10 21.47 7.10
N LYS A 96 10.34 21.87 5.84
CA LYS A 96 9.55 21.40 4.70
C LYS A 96 9.81 19.94 4.36
N ARG A 97 11.02 19.43 4.57
CA ARG A 97 11.32 18.00 4.44
C ARG A 97 10.47 17.19 5.42
N ASP A 98 10.36 17.64 6.67
CA ASP A 98 9.59 16.94 7.69
C ASP A 98 8.08 17.03 7.40
N ASP A 99 7.58 18.18 6.91
CA ASP A 99 6.19 18.32 6.41
C ASP A 99 5.88 17.27 5.32
N VAL A 100 6.77 17.06 4.35
CA VAL A 100 6.57 16.06 3.29
C VAL A 100 6.38 14.66 3.88
N ILE A 101 7.19 14.29 4.88
CA ILE A 101 7.10 12.96 5.51
C ILE A 101 5.82 12.84 6.35
N ILE A 102 5.48 13.87 7.14
CA ILE A 102 4.24 13.91 7.92
C ILE A 102 3.02 13.68 7.03
N TYR A 103 2.91 14.45 5.94
CA TYR A 103 1.74 14.36 5.06
C TYR A 103 1.72 13.06 4.24
N TYR A 104 2.89 12.50 3.92
CA TYR A 104 2.97 11.16 3.35
C TYR A 104 2.39 10.10 4.30
N ILE A 105 2.78 10.13 5.58
CA ILE A 105 2.25 9.19 6.59
C ILE A 105 0.74 9.40 6.77
N LYS A 106 0.25 10.64 6.87
CA LYS A 106 -1.19 10.95 6.97
C LYS A 106 -1.98 10.40 5.78
N ALA A 107 -1.45 10.53 4.55
CA ALA A 107 -2.07 9.95 3.37
C ALA A 107 -2.11 8.40 3.44
N LEU A 108 -1.06 7.77 3.97
CA LEU A 108 -1.04 6.32 4.19
C LEU A 108 -2.06 5.87 5.25
N GLU A 109 -2.20 6.62 6.35
CA GLU A 109 -3.22 6.35 7.37
C GLU A 109 -4.63 6.42 6.77
N LYS A 110 -4.93 7.46 5.97
CA LYS A 110 -6.21 7.54 5.26
C LYS A 110 -6.43 6.37 4.31
N ARG A 111 -5.38 5.95 3.60
CA ARG A 111 -5.48 4.75 2.74
C ARG A 111 -5.76 3.49 3.55
N LEU A 112 -5.17 3.35 4.73
CA LEU A 112 -5.33 2.21 5.62
C LEU A 112 -6.72 2.19 6.27
N ASP A 113 -7.25 3.37 6.62
CA ASP A 113 -8.61 3.54 7.14
C ASP A 113 -9.65 3.07 6.12
N GLU A 114 -9.46 3.43 4.86
CA GLU A 114 -10.31 3.01 3.74
C GLU A 114 -10.03 1.58 3.22
N ALA A 115 -9.02 0.89 3.77
CA ALA A 115 -8.60 -0.42 3.25
C ALA A 115 -9.58 -1.54 3.64
N ILE A 116 -10.04 -2.26 2.61
CA ILE A 116 -10.84 -3.50 2.75
C ILE A 116 -9.98 -4.68 3.18
N GLY A 117 -10.59 -5.66 3.85
CA GLY A 117 -9.94 -6.89 4.30
C GLY A 117 -8.83 -6.70 5.36
N VAL A 118 -8.67 -5.48 5.88
CA VAL A 118 -7.78 -5.18 7.01
C VAL A 118 -8.59 -5.17 8.29
N THR A 119 -8.16 -5.97 9.28
CA THR A 119 -8.82 -6.06 10.58
C THR A 119 -8.67 -4.75 11.38
N ASN A 120 -9.67 -4.42 12.21
CA ASN A 120 -9.64 -3.20 13.02
C ASN A 120 -8.42 -3.16 13.96
N GLY A 121 -8.11 -4.26 14.64
CA GLY A 121 -6.94 -4.32 15.52
C GLY A 121 -5.61 -4.09 14.78
N ARG A 122 -5.49 -4.56 13.54
CA ARG A 122 -4.30 -4.30 12.71
C ARG A 122 -4.22 -2.84 12.29
N ARG A 123 -5.35 -2.25 11.89
CA ARG A 123 -5.45 -0.83 11.53
C ARG A 123 -5.08 0.07 12.71
N GLU A 124 -5.67 -0.17 13.88
CA GLU A 124 -5.38 0.59 15.12
C GLU A 124 -3.91 0.51 15.52
N SER A 125 -3.32 -0.69 15.45
CA SER A 125 -1.90 -0.89 15.78
C SER A 125 -0.96 -0.12 14.85
N LEU A 126 -1.22 -0.12 13.55
CA LEU A 126 -0.42 0.61 12.57
C LEU A 126 -0.61 2.12 12.73
N ASN A 127 -1.85 2.59 12.84
CA ASN A 127 -2.17 4.00 13.07
C ASN A 127 -1.50 4.52 14.35
N PHE A 128 -1.47 3.75 15.44
CA PHE A 128 -0.78 4.15 16.66
C PHE A 128 0.73 4.39 16.42
N ARG A 129 1.38 3.49 15.67
CA ARG A 129 2.82 3.59 15.38
C ARG A 129 3.14 4.72 14.40
N THR A 130 2.30 4.95 13.39
CA THR A 130 2.47 6.05 12.44
C THR A 130 2.23 7.41 13.08
N ASN A 131 1.24 7.54 13.98
CA ASN A 131 1.02 8.76 14.74
C ASN A 131 2.21 9.11 15.63
N ALA A 132 2.85 8.12 16.27
CA ALA A 132 4.07 8.37 17.05
C ALA A 132 5.23 8.94 16.20
N GLU A 133 5.33 8.55 14.92
CA GLU A 133 6.33 9.13 14.00
C GLU A 133 5.93 10.52 13.51
N ILE A 134 4.63 10.79 13.31
CA ILE A 134 4.12 12.14 13.05
C ILE A 134 4.45 13.07 14.22
N ASP A 135 4.17 12.65 15.45
CA ASP A 135 4.45 13.43 16.66
C ASP A 135 5.94 13.72 16.80
N TRP A 136 6.80 12.75 16.50
CA TRP A 136 8.25 12.95 16.48
C TRP A 136 8.65 14.01 15.44
N LEU A 137 8.12 13.94 14.21
CA LEU A 137 8.43 14.88 13.14
C LEU A 137 7.94 16.31 13.45
N GLU A 138 6.76 16.46 14.05
CA GLU A 138 6.25 17.77 14.47
C GLU A 138 7.12 18.35 15.60
N ASN A 139 7.54 17.54 16.58
CA ASN A 139 8.48 17.98 17.61
C ASN A 139 9.85 18.34 17.04
N HIS A 140 10.37 17.55 16.10
CA HIS A 140 11.64 17.83 15.43
C HIS A 140 11.61 19.18 14.69
N LYS A 141 10.49 19.52 14.05
CA LYS A 141 10.29 20.86 13.44
C LYS A 141 10.36 22.00 14.45
N GLU A 142 9.84 21.81 15.66
CA GLU A 142 9.96 22.79 16.74
C GLU A 142 11.41 22.92 17.22
N VAL A 143 12.11 21.80 17.41
CA VAL A 143 13.54 21.78 17.79
C VAL A 143 14.40 22.52 16.76
N LEU A 144 14.16 22.32 15.46
CA LEU A 144 14.86 23.03 14.39
C LEU A 144 14.79 24.57 14.55
N THR A 145 13.70 25.12 15.09
CA THR A 145 13.58 26.58 15.30
C THR A 145 14.53 27.12 16.37
N SER A 146 15.00 26.25 17.26
CA SER A 146 15.94 26.59 18.33
C SER A 146 17.42 26.48 17.92
N ALA A 147 17.69 25.96 16.73
CA ALA A 147 19.04 25.80 16.20
C ALA A 147 19.74 27.16 16.00
N GLY A 148 20.80 27.41 16.78
CA GLY A 148 21.53 28.67 16.80
C GLY A 148 22.62 28.77 15.72
N SER A 149 23.00 27.65 15.12
CA SER A 149 24.09 27.57 14.15
C SER A 149 23.76 26.68 12.94
N LEU A 150 24.60 26.77 11.90
CA LEU A 150 24.52 25.87 10.75
C LEU A 150 24.93 24.43 11.11
N ASP A 151 25.82 24.27 12.10
CA ASP A 151 26.27 22.95 12.54
C ASP A 151 25.15 22.25 13.33
N ASP A 152 24.40 22.99 14.15
CA ASP A 152 23.20 22.50 14.85
C ASP A 152 22.17 21.94 13.84
N LEU A 153 21.88 22.68 12.76
CA LEU A 153 20.97 22.23 11.70
C LEU A 153 21.49 20.99 10.94
N ILE A 154 22.80 20.80 10.87
CA ILE A 154 23.39 19.59 10.26
C ILE A 154 23.19 18.40 11.19
N GLU A 155 23.45 18.56 12.49
CA GLU A 155 23.22 17.54 13.51
C GLU A 155 21.74 17.10 13.55
N ASP A 156 20.80 18.06 13.59
CA ASP A 156 19.36 17.79 13.53
C ASP A 156 18.99 17.06 12.22
N SER A 157 19.57 17.48 11.10
CA SER A 157 19.34 16.82 9.81
C SER A 157 19.86 15.37 9.80
N ASP A 158 20.97 15.07 10.46
CA ASP A 158 21.51 13.73 10.56
C ASP A 158 20.66 12.85 11.51
N GLU A 159 20.14 13.41 12.62
CA GLU A 159 19.19 12.72 13.49
C GLU A 159 17.93 12.29 12.71
N ALA A 160 17.32 13.21 11.97
CA ALA A 160 16.15 12.90 11.14
C ALA A 160 16.42 11.82 10.08
N LYS A 161 17.64 11.76 9.55
CA LYS A 161 18.06 10.73 8.58
C LYS A 161 18.17 9.36 9.24
N GLU A 162 18.70 9.28 10.45
CA GLU A 162 18.73 8.03 11.23
C GLU A 162 17.31 7.59 11.58
N ARG A 163 16.47 8.53 12.04
CA ARG A 163 15.06 8.28 12.33
C ARG A 163 14.31 7.77 11.10
N PHE A 164 14.49 8.39 9.94
CA PHE A 164 13.86 7.96 8.69
C PHE A 164 14.19 6.51 8.32
N SER A 165 15.43 6.07 8.60
CA SER A 165 15.85 4.68 8.37
C SER A 165 15.07 3.68 9.24
N SER A 166 14.61 4.10 10.42
CA SER A 166 13.73 3.31 11.30
C SER A 166 12.25 3.43 10.95
N LEU A 167 11.83 4.50 10.27
CA LEU A 167 10.45 4.69 9.78
C LEU A 167 10.16 3.85 8.53
N GLN A 168 11.14 3.67 7.63
CA GLN A 168 10.95 2.94 6.36
C GLN A 168 10.27 1.56 6.50
N PRO A 169 10.67 0.70 7.45
CA PRO A 169 10.01 -0.59 7.65
C PRO A 169 8.52 -0.49 8.00
N LEU A 170 8.15 0.49 8.83
CA LEU A 170 6.75 0.77 9.18
C LEU A 170 5.95 1.20 7.94
N VAL A 171 6.52 2.06 7.08
CA VAL A 171 5.89 2.46 5.82
C VAL A 171 5.62 1.24 4.92
N TYR A 172 6.60 0.36 4.76
CA TYR A 172 6.42 -0.86 3.96
C TYR A 172 5.38 -1.79 4.56
N GLU A 173 5.34 -1.89 5.89
CA GLU A 173 4.37 -2.69 6.61
C GLU A 173 2.92 -2.20 6.37
N VAL A 174 2.70 -0.88 6.38
CA VAL A 174 1.41 -0.27 6.05
C VAL A 174 1.01 -0.58 4.60
N LEU A 175 1.90 -0.34 3.64
CA LEU A 175 1.66 -0.59 2.22
C LEU A 175 1.34 -2.06 1.92
N ALA A 176 2.10 -2.98 2.53
CA ALA A 176 1.88 -4.41 2.36
C ALA A 176 0.59 -4.88 3.03
N THR A 177 0.23 -4.31 4.20
CA THR A 177 -1.03 -4.60 4.88
C THR A 177 -2.24 -4.20 4.04
N ILE A 178 -2.21 -3.00 3.43
CA ILE A 178 -3.27 -2.55 2.50
C ILE A 178 -3.40 -3.51 1.31
N SER A 179 -2.27 -3.95 0.77
CA SER A 179 -2.24 -4.88 -0.37
C SER A 179 -2.77 -6.26 0.01
N LEU A 180 -2.37 -6.78 1.16
CA LEU A 180 -2.84 -8.06 1.70
C LEU A 180 -4.35 -8.03 1.95
N GLY A 181 -4.89 -6.94 2.52
CA GLY A 181 -6.32 -6.81 2.77
C GLY A 181 -7.17 -7.00 1.51
N ARG A 182 -6.71 -6.47 0.36
CA ARG A 182 -7.37 -6.70 -0.93
C ARG A 182 -7.31 -8.16 -1.39
N ILE A 183 -6.22 -8.86 -1.09
CA ILE A 183 -6.07 -10.29 -1.41
C ILE A 183 -7.00 -11.12 -0.53
N ILE A 184 -7.12 -10.80 0.76
CA ILE A 184 -8.06 -11.44 1.70
C ILE A 184 -9.50 -11.25 1.21
N ASP A 185 -9.92 -10.02 0.88
CA ASP A 185 -11.26 -9.77 0.31
C ASP A 185 -11.52 -10.61 -0.95
N PHE A 186 -10.52 -10.68 -1.84
CA PHE A 186 -10.65 -11.46 -3.06
C PHE A 186 -10.74 -12.97 -2.77
N GLN A 187 -9.96 -13.49 -1.83
CA GLN A 187 -10.04 -14.87 -1.36
C GLN A 187 -11.44 -15.18 -0.84
N GLU A 188 -11.97 -14.37 0.09
CA GLU A 188 -13.28 -14.58 0.71
C GLU A 188 -14.37 -14.72 -0.35
N ARG A 189 -14.36 -13.83 -1.36
CA ARG A 189 -15.31 -13.87 -2.48
C ARG A 189 -15.15 -15.11 -3.35
N VAL A 190 -13.92 -15.54 -3.62
CA VAL A 190 -13.65 -16.77 -4.39
C VAL A 190 -14.11 -18.00 -3.62
N ASN A 191 -13.85 -18.05 -2.31
CA ASN A 191 -14.28 -19.12 -1.42
C ASN A 191 -15.80 -19.22 -1.31
N ASP A 192 -16.49 -18.08 -1.16
CA ASP A 192 -17.94 -18.02 -1.15
C ASP A 192 -18.53 -18.57 -2.46
N LEU A 193 -18.05 -18.08 -3.62
CA LEU A 193 -18.48 -18.57 -4.92
C LEU A 193 -18.20 -20.07 -5.11
N TYR A 194 -17.03 -20.55 -4.69
CA TYR A 194 -16.68 -21.96 -4.76
C TYR A 194 -17.63 -22.82 -3.93
N ASN A 195 -17.93 -22.41 -2.70
CA ASN A 195 -18.85 -23.14 -1.83
C ASN A 195 -20.27 -23.13 -2.40
N GLN A 196 -20.75 -22.01 -2.94
CA GLN A 196 -22.06 -21.94 -3.59
C GLN A 196 -22.16 -22.87 -4.80
N ILE A 197 -21.15 -22.87 -5.67
CA ILE A 197 -21.10 -23.75 -6.85
C ILE A 197 -21.05 -25.21 -6.42
N LYS A 198 -20.20 -25.54 -5.44
CA LYS A 198 -20.09 -26.89 -4.88
C LYS A 198 -21.44 -27.37 -4.34
N THR A 199 -22.14 -26.57 -3.54
CA THR A 199 -23.48 -26.89 -3.04
C THR A 199 -24.47 -27.10 -4.18
N LYS A 200 -24.45 -26.25 -5.21
CA LYS A 200 -25.34 -26.39 -6.37
C LYS A 200 -25.06 -27.64 -7.20
N VAL A 201 -23.80 -28.04 -7.34
CA VAL A 201 -23.44 -29.31 -7.99
C VAL A 201 -23.97 -30.50 -7.20
N GLU A 202 -23.88 -30.48 -5.87
CA GLU A 202 -24.44 -31.53 -5.02
C GLU A 202 -25.98 -31.58 -5.08
N ASP A 203 -26.65 -30.44 -5.26
CA ASP A 203 -28.09 -30.40 -5.54
C ASP A 203 -28.40 -31.05 -6.90
N ILE A 204 -27.63 -30.72 -7.95
CA ILE A 204 -27.82 -31.28 -9.31
C ILE A 204 -27.62 -32.80 -9.33
N LYS A 205 -26.63 -33.33 -8.58
CA LYS A 205 -26.40 -34.78 -8.47
C LYS A 205 -27.58 -35.55 -7.88
N LYS A 206 -28.43 -34.89 -7.10
CA LYS A 206 -29.63 -35.46 -6.47
C LYS A 206 -30.88 -35.33 -7.35
N GLU A 207 -30.78 -34.76 -8.55
CA GLU A 207 -31.90 -34.63 -9.46
C GLU A 207 -32.35 -36.00 -9.98
N GLU A 208 -33.62 -36.33 -9.74
CA GLU A 208 -34.21 -37.62 -10.13
C GLU A 208 -35.03 -37.52 -11.43
N ARG A 209 -35.35 -36.31 -11.90
CA ARG A 209 -36.08 -36.12 -13.16
C ARG A 209 -35.15 -36.39 -14.35
N ASP A 210 -35.47 -37.42 -15.12
CA ASP A 210 -34.67 -37.87 -16.28
C ASP A 210 -34.32 -36.74 -17.27
N GLU A 211 -35.22 -35.77 -17.46
CA GLU A 211 -35.02 -34.61 -18.36
C GLU A 211 -33.91 -33.66 -17.93
N TYR A 212 -33.56 -33.65 -16.64
CA TYR A 212 -32.59 -32.74 -16.02
C TYR A 212 -31.36 -33.47 -15.48
N LYS A 213 -31.34 -34.79 -15.54
CA LYS A 213 -30.24 -35.63 -15.07
C LYS A 213 -29.05 -35.51 -16.01
N LEU A 214 -27.89 -35.16 -15.46
CA LEU A 214 -26.64 -35.12 -16.22
C LEU A 214 -26.07 -36.52 -16.41
N SER A 215 -25.46 -36.76 -17.56
CA SER A 215 -24.67 -37.98 -17.79
C SER A 215 -23.51 -38.12 -16.79
N GLU A 216 -23.15 -39.37 -16.48
CA GLU A 216 -22.03 -39.70 -15.59
C GLU A 216 -20.71 -39.08 -16.05
N SER A 217 -20.45 -39.05 -17.37
CA SER A 217 -19.25 -38.44 -17.94
C SER A 217 -19.17 -36.92 -17.66
N LYS A 218 -20.31 -36.22 -17.70
CA LYS A 218 -20.35 -34.81 -17.30
C LYS A 218 -20.12 -34.61 -15.82
N LEU A 219 -20.74 -35.43 -14.98
CA LEU A 219 -20.54 -35.36 -13.53
C LEU A 219 -19.06 -35.55 -13.17
N GLN A 220 -18.37 -36.51 -13.81
CA GLN A 220 -16.92 -36.71 -13.64
C GLN A 220 -16.10 -35.49 -14.09
N THR A 221 -16.49 -34.86 -15.20
CA THR A 221 -15.82 -33.64 -15.70
C THR A 221 -16.01 -32.46 -14.74
N ILE A 222 -17.23 -32.28 -14.22
CA ILE A 222 -17.58 -31.27 -13.21
C ILE A 222 -16.78 -31.51 -11.93
N ASP A 223 -16.76 -32.74 -11.43
CA ASP A 223 -16.04 -33.11 -10.20
C ASP A 223 -14.54 -32.84 -10.32
N ARG A 224 -13.95 -33.13 -11.49
CA ARG A 224 -12.56 -32.77 -11.77
C ARG A 224 -12.34 -31.26 -11.70
N TRP A 225 -13.19 -30.45 -12.33
CA TRP A 225 -13.02 -28.98 -12.30
C TRP A 225 -13.25 -28.40 -10.91
N LEU A 226 -14.18 -28.94 -10.13
CA LEU A 226 -14.36 -28.57 -8.72
C LEU A 226 -13.11 -28.90 -7.89
N PHE A 227 -12.56 -30.11 -8.07
CA PHE A 227 -11.33 -30.51 -7.40
C PHE A 227 -10.15 -29.59 -7.73
N GLU A 228 -9.96 -29.29 -9.01
CA GLU A 228 -8.92 -28.35 -9.45
C GLU A 228 -9.14 -26.93 -8.89
N SER A 229 -10.39 -26.46 -8.83
CA SER A 229 -10.72 -25.17 -8.23
C SER A 229 -10.32 -25.12 -6.75
N GLY A 230 -10.69 -26.15 -5.97
CA GLY A 230 -10.34 -26.27 -4.56
C GLY A 230 -8.83 -26.33 -4.32
N ASN A 231 -8.09 -27.09 -5.13
CA ASN A 231 -6.63 -27.16 -5.02
C ASN A 231 -5.95 -25.81 -5.25
N ARG A 232 -6.47 -25.00 -6.19
CA ARG A 232 -5.93 -23.66 -6.45
C ARG A 232 -6.23 -22.70 -5.33
N ILE A 233 -7.42 -22.77 -4.74
CA ILE A 233 -7.75 -22.01 -3.54
C ILE A 233 -6.77 -22.31 -2.41
N ILE A 234 -6.56 -23.59 -2.07
CA ILE A 234 -5.63 -24.01 -1.00
C ILE A 234 -4.22 -23.48 -1.25
N ARG A 235 -3.70 -23.61 -2.48
CA ARG A 235 -2.37 -23.07 -2.83
C ARG A 235 -2.29 -21.55 -2.72
N GLY A 236 -3.38 -20.85 -3.06
CA GLY A 236 -3.48 -19.41 -2.89
C GLY A 236 -3.41 -19.01 -1.42
N GLU A 237 -4.12 -19.74 -0.55
CA GLU A 237 -4.12 -19.55 0.91
C GLU A 237 -2.73 -19.79 1.52
N GLU A 238 -2.04 -20.87 1.15
CA GLU A 238 -0.67 -21.12 1.58
C GLU A 238 0.28 -19.95 1.24
N LYS A 239 0.13 -19.36 0.05
CA LYS A 239 0.94 -18.22 -0.39
C LYS A 239 0.55 -16.93 0.33
N GLN A 240 -0.74 -16.74 0.62
CA GLN A 240 -1.26 -15.63 1.39
C GLN A 240 -0.69 -15.64 2.82
N ASP A 241 -0.70 -16.80 3.48
CA ASP A 241 -0.15 -16.96 4.83
C ASP A 241 1.35 -16.69 4.87
N ASN A 242 2.09 -17.18 3.86
CA ASN A 242 3.50 -16.86 3.71
C ASN A 242 3.74 -15.35 3.51
N ALA A 243 2.89 -14.65 2.76
CA ALA A 243 2.97 -13.20 2.61
C ALA A 243 2.69 -12.47 3.94
N ALA A 244 1.70 -12.94 4.72
CA ALA A 244 1.38 -12.38 6.03
C ALA A 244 2.56 -12.49 7.01
N VAL A 245 3.20 -13.67 7.08
CA VAL A 245 4.42 -13.87 7.89
C VAL A 245 5.53 -12.91 7.47
N LYS A 246 5.69 -12.66 6.17
CA LYS A 246 6.69 -11.72 5.65
C LYS A 246 6.42 -10.29 6.09
N ILE A 247 5.15 -9.90 6.15
CA ILE A 247 4.71 -8.58 6.61
C ILE A 247 4.96 -8.39 8.10
N GLU A 248 4.65 -9.38 8.93
CA GLU A 248 4.91 -9.31 10.38
C GLU A 248 6.41 -9.13 10.70
N ASN A 249 7.28 -9.66 9.85
CA ASN A 249 8.72 -9.52 10.00
C ASN A 249 9.30 -8.18 9.50
N LEU A 250 8.51 -7.36 8.79
CA LEU A 250 8.98 -6.05 8.27
C LEU A 250 9.43 -5.13 9.40
N SER A 251 8.67 -5.08 10.49
CA SER A 251 9.00 -4.24 11.65
C SER A 251 10.19 -4.73 12.48
N ALA A 252 10.61 -5.99 12.31
CA ALA A 252 11.61 -6.61 13.16
C ALA A 252 13.06 -6.33 12.71
N ILE A 253 13.29 -6.11 11.41
CA ILE A 253 14.65 -5.99 10.84
C ILE A 253 14.69 -4.93 9.73
N SER A 254 15.19 -3.73 10.06
CA SER A 254 15.25 -2.60 9.10
C SER A 254 16.07 -2.90 7.85
N ALA A 255 17.17 -3.66 7.99
CA ALA A 255 18.08 -3.98 6.90
C ALA A 255 17.45 -4.83 5.78
N THR A 256 16.45 -5.65 6.09
CA THR A 256 15.80 -6.55 5.12
C THR A 256 14.40 -6.09 4.73
N ALA A 257 13.88 -5.01 5.33
CA ALA A 257 12.49 -4.57 5.16
C ALA A 257 12.10 -4.39 3.68
N PHE A 258 12.95 -3.77 2.86
CA PHE A 258 12.65 -3.61 1.42
C PHE A 258 12.56 -4.95 0.68
N SER A 259 13.45 -5.88 0.98
CA SER A 259 13.45 -7.22 0.37
C SER A 259 12.22 -8.01 0.79
N GLU A 260 11.89 -8.00 2.08
CA GLU A 260 10.71 -8.70 2.59
C GLU A 260 9.40 -8.10 2.09
N TYR A 261 9.37 -6.77 1.89
CA TYR A 261 8.24 -6.08 1.26
C TYR A 261 8.05 -6.60 -0.17
N TYR A 262 9.11 -6.60 -0.98
CA TYR A 262 9.03 -7.10 -2.36
C TYR A 262 8.65 -8.59 -2.42
N ASN A 263 9.22 -9.42 -1.54
CA ASN A 263 8.86 -10.84 -1.45
C ASN A 263 7.39 -11.04 -1.10
N SER A 264 6.85 -10.23 -0.17
CA SER A 264 5.42 -10.28 0.17
C SER A 264 4.54 -9.94 -1.05
N LEU A 265 4.91 -8.92 -1.84
CA LEU A 265 4.19 -8.56 -3.07
C LEU A 265 4.26 -9.66 -4.13
N SER A 266 5.42 -10.31 -4.29
CA SER A 266 5.58 -11.44 -5.21
C SER A 266 4.65 -12.59 -4.82
N LEU A 267 4.61 -12.95 -3.54
CA LEU A 267 3.72 -13.99 -3.02
C LEU A 267 2.24 -13.63 -3.22
N MET A 268 1.85 -12.38 -2.99
CA MET A 268 0.49 -11.91 -3.28
C MET A 268 0.13 -11.99 -4.77
N GLY A 269 1.10 -11.73 -5.66
CA GLY A 269 0.93 -11.92 -7.10
C GLY A 269 0.67 -13.37 -7.47
N GLU A 270 1.41 -14.30 -6.86
CA GLU A 270 1.17 -15.75 -7.00
C GLU A 270 -0.21 -16.15 -6.45
N THR A 271 -0.59 -15.67 -5.26
CA THR A 271 -1.92 -15.88 -4.68
C THR A 271 -3.03 -15.44 -5.63
N GLN A 272 -2.92 -14.22 -6.19
CA GLN A 272 -3.91 -13.71 -7.14
C GLN A 272 -4.02 -14.59 -8.39
N LEU A 273 -2.89 -15.11 -8.90
CA LEU A 273 -2.89 -16.04 -10.03
C LEU A 273 -3.67 -17.32 -9.70
N PHE A 274 -3.40 -17.93 -8.55
CA PHE A 274 -4.12 -19.13 -8.12
C PHE A 274 -5.63 -18.91 -7.99
N TYR A 275 -6.06 -17.79 -7.39
CA TYR A 275 -7.48 -17.47 -7.28
C TYR A 275 -8.15 -17.18 -8.63
N LYS A 276 -7.42 -16.59 -9.59
CA LYS A 276 -7.91 -16.43 -10.97
C LYS A 276 -8.05 -17.78 -11.68
N GLU A 277 -7.09 -18.69 -11.50
CA GLU A 277 -7.16 -20.05 -12.05
C GLU A 277 -8.35 -20.82 -11.45
N ALA A 278 -8.54 -20.76 -10.12
CA ALA A 278 -9.71 -21.34 -9.45
C ALA A 278 -11.01 -20.80 -10.04
N SER A 279 -11.10 -19.47 -10.20
CA SER A 279 -12.26 -18.81 -10.81
C SER A 279 -12.50 -19.24 -12.27
N SER A 280 -11.43 -19.53 -13.02
CA SER A 280 -11.55 -20.05 -14.38
C SER A 280 -12.13 -21.47 -14.38
N PHE A 281 -11.63 -22.36 -13.53
CA PHE A 281 -12.16 -23.73 -13.41
C PHE A 281 -13.61 -23.76 -12.92
N MET A 282 -13.99 -22.86 -12.01
CA MET A 282 -15.38 -22.68 -11.61
C MET A 282 -16.29 -22.27 -12.78
N LYS A 283 -15.80 -21.45 -13.73
CA LYS A 283 -16.55 -21.14 -14.94
C LYS A 283 -16.73 -22.37 -15.84
N GLU A 284 -15.73 -23.24 -15.90
CA GLU A 284 -15.83 -24.50 -16.64
C GLU A 284 -16.91 -25.41 -16.02
N VAL A 285 -17.02 -25.49 -14.69
CA VAL A 285 -18.13 -26.19 -14.00
C VAL A 285 -19.48 -25.66 -14.47
N ILE A 286 -19.68 -24.33 -14.43
CA ILE A 286 -20.94 -23.70 -14.87
C ILE A 286 -21.23 -23.99 -16.34
N ARG A 287 -20.19 -24.01 -17.19
CA ARG A 287 -20.33 -24.31 -18.61
C ARG A 287 -20.80 -25.74 -18.84
N GLU A 288 -20.18 -26.71 -18.18
CA GLU A 288 -20.56 -28.13 -18.30
C GLU A 288 -22.01 -28.36 -17.87
N ILE A 289 -22.47 -27.67 -16.82
CA ILE A 289 -23.87 -27.73 -16.37
C ILE A 289 -24.85 -27.18 -17.43
N LYS A 290 -24.46 -26.12 -18.15
CA LYS A 290 -25.37 -25.41 -19.09
C LYS A 290 -25.47 -26.06 -20.46
N ILE A 291 -24.46 -26.78 -20.91
CA ILE A 291 -24.45 -27.41 -22.23
C ILE A 291 -25.28 -28.69 -22.17
N LYS A 292 -26.11 -28.98 -23.18
CA LYS A 292 -26.88 -30.24 -23.26
C LYS A 292 -25.96 -31.44 -23.50
N ASP A 293 -26.38 -32.63 -23.10
CA ASP A 293 -25.68 -33.87 -23.49
C ASP A 293 -25.77 -34.04 -25.01
N GLN A 294 -24.64 -34.38 -25.66
CA GLN A 294 -24.57 -34.69 -27.09
C GLN A 294 -25.02 -36.13 -27.35
#